data_AF-A0A7Y7CVC2-F1
#
_entry.id   AF-A0A7Y7CVC2-F1
#
_cell.length_a   1.000
_cell.length_b   1.000
_cell.length_c   1.000
_cell.angle_alpha   90.00
_cell.angle_beta   90.00
_cell.angle_gamma   90.00
#
_symmetry.space_group_name_H-M   'P 1'
#
loop_
_entity.id
_entity.type
_entity.pdbx_description
1 polymer ?
#
loop_
_entity_poly.entity_id
_entity_poly.type
_entity_poly.pdbx_seq_one_letter_code
_entity_poly.pdbx_strand_id
1 'polypeptide(L)'
;MKKILLSLTLALSIGISFACINEYTTLLSGDVVFGEHTEGRVWPKKIDTTSLASLSEELSAAYDSTGSIEAYSDYAAALVYLGEYQTAKKVYEEIESIQPNLYTTASNLGTIYELIGKPDSALIWIERAIALNPESHGGSEWIHIKILEFKLYKDADIQSSILGLDFGDSAIPSNPHQYDLQELERQIKHQLRERITLVKPKNQIVGNLCFDYGNIVAQTLNIESALESYALAQEYGFESELMTARIAAFKEMTGKAERLNLQENAKKYVSLNSDIILPIMGVGVVAFLVLFLLLIRRRINKSREKRTA
;
A
#
# COMPACT_ATOMS: atom_id res chain seq x y z
N MET A 1 -4.81 7.94 52.43
CA MET A 1 -3.72 7.19 51.75
C MET A 1 -4.20 6.05 50.84
N LYS A 2 -5.37 5.41 51.06
CA LYS A 2 -5.85 4.30 50.18
C LYS A 2 -6.57 4.70 48.88
N LYS A 3 -6.81 5.99 48.62
CA LYS A 3 -7.44 6.47 47.37
C LYS A 3 -6.45 7.02 46.33
N ILE A 4 -5.17 7.15 46.68
CA ILE A 4 -4.10 7.62 45.76
C ILE A 4 -3.37 6.42 45.12
N LEU A 5 -3.51 5.22 45.69
CA LEU A 5 -2.86 4.01 45.16
C LEU A 5 -3.64 3.36 44.01
N LEU A 6 -4.92 3.69 43.82
CA LEU A 6 -5.75 3.13 42.73
C LEU A 6 -5.61 3.90 41.41
N SER A 7 -5.12 5.15 41.46
CA SER A 7 -4.87 5.97 40.28
C SER A 7 -3.48 5.75 39.68
N LEU A 8 -2.54 5.16 40.42
CA LEU A 8 -1.21 4.80 39.90
C LEU A 8 -1.15 3.43 39.20
N THR A 9 -2.11 2.53 39.46
CA THR A 9 -2.18 1.24 38.76
C THR A 9 -2.88 1.34 37.40
N LEU A 10 -3.69 2.38 37.16
CA LEU A 10 -4.35 2.60 35.87
C LEU A 10 -3.48 3.39 34.87
N ALA A 11 -2.42 4.06 35.34
CA ALA A 11 -1.49 4.81 34.49
C ALA A 11 -0.34 3.95 33.93
N LEU A 12 -0.19 2.69 34.38
CA LEU A 12 0.83 1.76 33.87
C LEU A 12 0.33 0.77 32.82
N SER A 13 -0.93 0.88 32.36
CA SER A 13 -1.50 -0.03 31.35
C SER A 13 -1.80 0.64 30.00
N ILE A 14 -1.30 1.86 29.76
CA ILE A 14 -1.19 2.36 28.37
C ILE A 14 0.08 1.77 27.75
N GLY A 15 0.15 0.43 27.73
CA GLY A 15 0.92 -0.21 26.69
C GLY A 15 0.23 0.13 25.39
N ILE A 16 0.97 0.61 24.40
CA ILE A 16 0.49 0.67 23.02
C ILE A 16 0.24 -0.78 22.63
N SER A 17 -0.98 -1.26 22.84
CA SER A 17 -1.43 -2.55 22.34
C SER A 17 -1.56 -2.38 20.83
N PHE A 18 -0.54 -2.79 20.07
CA PHE A 18 -0.77 -3.11 18.67
C PHE A 18 -1.79 -4.25 18.68
N ALA A 19 -3.02 -3.96 18.27
CA ALA A 19 -3.95 -5.03 18.01
C ALA A 19 -3.40 -5.77 16.79
N CYS A 20 -2.74 -6.91 17.01
CA CYS A 20 -2.45 -7.86 15.93
C CYS A 20 -3.80 -8.44 15.48
N ILE A 21 -4.54 -7.68 14.67
CA ILE A 21 -5.73 -8.15 14.00
C ILE A 21 -5.23 -9.06 12.89
N ASN A 22 -5.35 -10.36 13.11
CA ASN A 22 -5.06 -11.33 12.08
C ASN A 22 -6.26 -11.45 11.15
N GLU A 23 -5.98 -11.43 9.85
CA GLU A 23 -6.97 -11.49 8.79
C GLU A 23 -6.66 -12.69 7.88
N TYR A 24 -7.65 -13.09 7.09
CA TYR A 24 -7.44 -14.07 6.03
C TYR A 24 -7.11 -13.30 4.76
N THR A 25 -6.01 -13.66 4.11
CA THR A 25 -5.58 -13.11 2.83
C THR A 25 -5.43 -14.21 1.79
N THR A 26 -5.44 -13.85 0.51
CA THR A 26 -5.40 -14.79 -0.60
C THR A 26 -4.05 -14.66 -1.30
N LEU A 27 -3.26 -15.73 -1.29
CA LEU A 27 -2.01 -15.81 -2.04
C LEU A 27 -2.29 -15.82 -3.55
N LEU A 28 -1.28 -15.53 -4.36
CA LEU A 28 -1.40 -15.58 -5.83
C LEU A 28 -1.74 -16.99 -6.36
N SER A 29 -1.41 -18.04 -5.59
CA SER A 29 -1.84 -19.42 -5.89
C SER A 29 -3.36 -19.61 -5.77
N GLY A 30 -4.06 -18.69 -5.11
CA GLY A 30 -5.45 -18.81 -4.70
C GLY A 30 -5.63 -19.44 -3.31
N ASP A 31 -4.54 -19.85 -2.66
CA ASP A 31 -4.60 -20.37 -1.29
C ASP A 31 -4.93 -19.26 -0.31
N VAL A 32 -5.79 -19.57 0.66
CA VAL A 32 -6.16 -18.65 1.73
C VAL A 32 -5.27 -18.91 2.92
N VAL A 33 -4.60 -17.87 3.41
CA VAL A 33 -3.71 -17.93 4.56
C VAL A 33 -4.18 -16.99 5.66
N PHE A 34 -3.85 -17.35 6.90
CA PHE A 34 -4.14 -16.54 8.08
C PHE A 34 -2.86 -15.84 8.53
N GLY A 35 -2.90 -14.52 8.65
CA GLY A 35 -1.72 -13.74 9.03
C GLY A 35 -2.05 -12.28 9.36
N GLU A 36 -1.01 -11.50 9.62
CA GLU A 36 -1.13 -10.06 9.78
C GLU A 36 -1.39 -9.41 8.42
N HIS A 37 -2.30 -8.43 8.38
CA HIS A 37 -2.53 -7.65 7.17
C HIS A 37 -1.28 -6.84 6.83
N THR A 38 -0.68 -7.11 5.67
CA THR A 38 0.42 -6.31 5.12
C THR A 38 -0.14 -5.31 4.10
N GLU A 39 -0.08 -4.02 4.42
CA GLU A 39 -0.60 -2.98 3.52
C GLU A 39 0.19 -2.94 2.19
N GLY A 40 -0.52 -3.12 1.08
CA GLY A 40 0.02 -2.91 -0.27
C GLY A 40 -0.12 -1.45 -0.72
N ARG A 41 -0.87 -0.64 0.02
CA ARG A 41 -0.90 0.81 -0.17
C ARG A 41 0.33 1.49 0.37
N VAL A 42 0.94 2.39 -0.42
CA VAL A 42 2.03 3.27 0.05
C VAL A 42 1.46 4.61 0.48
N TRP A 43 1.78 5.03 1.70
CA TRP A 43 1.31 6.29 2.27
C TRP A 43 2.39 7.38 2.27
N PRO A 44 2.01 8.66 2.08
CA PRO A 44 2.95 9.77 2.22
C PRO A 44 3.49 9.86 3.64
N LYS A 45 4.64 10.50 3.80
CA LYS A 45 5.10 10.99 5.11
C LYS A 45 4.09 12.01 5.64
N LYS A 46 3.74 11.90 6.91
CA LYS A 46 2.94 12.92 7.60
C LYS A 46 3.86 14.11 7.92
N ILE A 47 3.58 15.25 7.29
CA ILE A 47 4.36 16.49 7.48
C ILE A 47 3.43 17.54 8.10
N ASP A 48 3.79 18.01 9.29
CA ASP A 48 3.17 19.21 9.87
C ASP A 48 3.93 20.43 9.36
N THR A 49 3.37 21.10 8.36
CA THR A 49 3.99 22.26 7.72
C THR A 49 4.15 23.44 8.68
N THR A 50 3.33 23.53 9.75
CA THR A 50 3.44 24.62 10.71
C THR A 50 4.66 24.43 11.59
N SER A 51 4.81 23.25 12.19
CA SER A 51 6.01 22.93 12.96
C SER A 51 7.27 22.94 12.10
N LEU A 52 7.15 22.49 10.84
CA LEU A 52 8.29 22.48 9.92
C LEU A 52 8.75 23.89 9.54
N ALA A 53 7.83 24.86 9.39
CA ALA A 53 8.19 26.26 9.13
C ALA A 53 9.00 26.86 10.30
N SER A 54 8.55 26.66 11.54
CA SER A 54 9.30 27.10 12.73
C SER A 54 10.68 26.43 12.82
N LEU A 55 10.74 25.11 12.59
CA LEU A 55 12.01 24.38 12.57
C LEU A 55 12.95 24.90 11.47
N SER A 56 12.42 25.25 10.30
CA SER A 56 13.20 25.82 9.20
C SER A 56 13.88 27.13 9.59
N GLU A 57 13.21 28.01 10.34
CA GLU A 57 13.80 29.26 10.84
C GLU A 57 14.92 28.98 11.86
N GLU A 58 14.71 28.01 12.76
CA GLU A 58 15.73 27.57 13.73
C GLU A 58 16.97 26.99 13.05
N LEU A 59 16.79 26.17 12.02
CA LEU A 59 17.89 25.56 11.25
C LEU A 59 18.69 26.61 10.49
N SER A 60 18.03 27.60 9.89
CA SER A 60 18.71 28.74 9.23
C SER A 60 19.56 29.52 10.23
N ALA A 61 19.01 29.86 11.40
CA ALA A 61 19.75 30.58 12.44
C ALA A 61 20.92 29.74 13.02
N ALA A 62 20.74 28.43 13.12
CA ALA A 62 21.81 27.51 13.52
C ALA A 62 22.96 27.53 12.49
N TYR A 63 22.67 27.54 11.19
CA TYR A 63 23.71 27.72 10.17
C TYR A 63 24.41 29.07 10.29
N ASP A 64 23.66 30.17 10.39
CA ASP A 64 24.24 31.53 10.50
C ASP A 64 25.19 31.67 11.70
N SER A 65 24.91 30.97 12.80
CA SER A 65 25.72 31.02 14.02
C SER A 65 26.90 30.04 14.04
N THR A 66 26.78 28.90 13.37
CA THR A 66 27.76 27.79 13.48
C THR A 66 28.53 27.49 12.20
N GLY A 67 28.00 27.87 11.03
CA GLY A 67 28.47 27.42 9.73
C GLY A 67 28.26 25.91 9.47
N SER A 68 27.41 25.23 10.23
CA SER A 68 27.17 23.78 10.06
C SER A 68 26.46 23.48 8.74
N ILE A 69 27.14 22.70 7.89
CA ILE A 69 26.60 22.24 6.61
C ILE A 69 25.41 21.29 6.82
N GLU A 70 25.41 20.52 7.91
CA GLU A 70 24.30 19.66 8.29
C GLU A 70 23.05 20.49 8.58
N ALA A 71 23.15 21.53 9.41
CA ALA A 71 22.03 22.43 9.69
C ALA A 71 21.53 23.13 8.41
N TYR A 72 22.45 23.53 7.52
CA TYR A 72 22.08 24.18 6.26
C TYR A 72 21.40 23.21 5.28
N SER A 73 21.86 21.95 5.24
CA SER A 73 21.24 20.88 4.46
C SER A 73 19.85 20.54 4.99
N ASP A 74 19.67 20.47 6.31
CA ASP A 74 18.37 20.19 6.94
C ASP A 74 17.40 21.37 6.73
N TYR A 75 17.89 22.61 6.77
CA TYR A 75 17.12 23.79 6.39
C TYR A 75 16.60 23.68 4.96
N ALA A 76 17.46 23.35 4.00
CA ALA A 76 17.05 23.17 2.61
C ALA A 76 16.07 22.00 2.43
N ALA A 77 16.24 20.91 3.16
CA ALA A 77 15.30 19.79 3.15
C ALA A 77 13.91 20.22 3.67
N ALA A 78 13.87 21.01 4.75
CA ALA A 78 12.62 21.59 5.25
C ALA A 78 11.95 22.48 4.20
N LEU A 79 12.71 23.35 3.53
CA LEU A 79 12.21 24.17 2.42
C LEU A 79 11.61 23.35 1.27
N VAL A 80 12.21 22.20 0.92
CA VAL A 80 11.63 21.28 -0.09
C VAL A 80 10.24 20.81 0.34
N TYR A 81 10.10 20.33 1.58
CA TYR A 81 8.80 19.86 2.09
C TYR A 81 7.77 20.99 2.26
N LEU A 82 8.21 22.23 2.44
CA LEU A 82 7.36 23.43 2.46
C LEU A 82 6.98 23.91 1.04
N GLY A 83 7.57 23.34 -0.01
CA GLY A 83 7.33 23.73 -1.40
C GLY A 83 8.17 24.91 -1.89
N GLU A 84 9.15 25.36 -1.11
CA GLU A 84 10.03 26.49 -1.42
C GLU A 84 11.25 26.07 -2.27
N TYR A 85 10.97 25.41 -3.40
CA TYR A 85 12.00 24.73 -4.20
C TYR A 85 13.11 25.65 -4.72
N GLN A 86 12.79 26.90 -5.07
CA GLN A 86 13.79 27.85 -5.57
C GLN A 86 14.75 28.31 -4.47
N THR A 87 14.26 28.45 -3.23
CA THR A 87 15.11 28.78 -2.08
C THR A 87 15.98 27.58 -1.71
N ALA A 88 15.39 26.39 -1.61
CA ALA A 88 16.11 25.15 -1.34
C ALA A 88 17.22 24.88 -2.36
N LYS A 89 16.95 25.14 -3.64
CA LYS A 89 17.93 25.03 -4.73
C LYS A 89 19.17 25.89 -4.47
N LYS A 90 18.98 27.17 -4.13
CA LYS A 90 20.09 28.09 -3.87
C LYS A 90 20.94 27.63 -2.70
N VAL A 91 20.30 27.19 -1.61
CA VAL A 91 21.00 26.66 -0.45
C VAL A 91 21.86 25.45 -0.82
N TYR A 92 21.31 24.47 -1.54
CA TYR A 92 22.11 23.31 -1.95
C TYR A 92 23.21 23.65 -2.97
N GLU A 93 23.01 24.64 -3.84
CA GLU A 93 24.07 25.14 -4.73
C GLU A 93 25.20 25.81 -3.94
N GLU A 94 24.88 26.52 -2.86
CA GLU A 94 25.88 27.07 -1.94
C GLU A 94 26.60 25.98 -1.16
N ILE A 95 25.88 24.98 -0.65
CA ILE A 95 26.48 23.81 0.01
C ILE A 95 27.47 23.12 -0.92
N GLU A 96 27.09 22.89 -2.18
CA GLU A 96 27.99 22.29 -3.17
C GLU A 96 29.22 23.17 -3.45
N SER A 97 29.09 24.50 -3.43
CA SER A 97 30.23 25.41 -3.61
C SER A 97 31.18 25.41 -2.41
N ILE A 98 30.67 25.23 -1.18
CA ILE A 98 31.45 25.21 0.05
C ILE A 98 32.09 23.83 0.26
N GLN A 99 31.29 22.78 0.06
CA GLN A 99 31.66 21.39 0.26
C GLN A 99 31.16 20.54 -0.92
N PRO A 100 31.96 20.45 -2.00
CA PRO A 100 31.56 19.73 -3.20
C PRO A 100 31.54 18.21 -3.00
N ASN A 101 30.83 17.51 -3.89
CA ASN A 101 30.79 16.04 -3.96
C ASN A 101 30.11 15.36 -2.76
N LEU A 102 29.16 16.04 -2.12
CA LEU A 102 28.26 15.39 -1.18
C LEU A 102 27.14 14.68 -1.94
N TYR A 103 27.02 13.35 -1.76
CA TYR A 103 25.96 12.58 -2.42
C TYR A 103 24.56 13.06 -2.01
N THR A 104 24.39 13.50 -0.76
CA THR A 104 23.14 14.05 -0.23
C THR A 104 22.75 15.35 -0.95
N THR A 105 23.70 16.27 -1.12
CA THR A 105 23.50 17.51 -1.89
C THR A 105 23.17 17.21 -3.34
N ALA A 106 23.90 16.28 -3.97
CA ALA A 106 23.63 15.88 -5.35
C ALA A 106 22.22 15.28 -5.51
N SER A 107 21.82 14.37 -4.61
CA SER A 107 20.49 13.75 -4.66
C SER A 107 19.38 14.79 -4.43
N ASN A 108 19.54 15.67 -3.45
CA ASN A 108 18.54 16.71 -3.17
C ASN A 108 18.42 17.73 -4.30
N LEU A 109 19.54 18.14 -4.93
CA LEU A 109 19.50 18.95 -6.15
C LEU A 109 18.77 18.22 -7.27
N GLY A 110 19.04 16.93 -7.48
CA GLY A 110 18.33 16.12 -8.48
C GLY A 110 16.81 16.14 -8.27
N THR A 111 16.35 15.86 -7.05
CA THR A 111 14.93 15.95 -6.67
C THR A 111 14.36 17.35 -6.87
N ILE A 112 15.07 18.40 -6.47
CA ILE A 112 14.61 19.78 -6.63
C ILE A 112 14.49 20.16 -8.11
N TYR A 113 15.49 19.82 -8.93
CA TYR A 113 15.45 20.03 -10.37
C TYR A 113 14.28 19.29 -11.02
N GLU A 114 13.97 18.07 -10.57
CA GLU A 114 12.78 17.34 -11.01
C GLU A 114 11.49 18.13 -10.68
N LEU A 115 11.35 18.58 -9.43
CA LEU A 115 10.15 19.28 -8.94
C LEU A 115 9.92 20.63 -9.62
N ILE A 116 10.97 21.33 -10.03
CA ILE A 116 10.86 22.59 -10.79
C ILE A 116 10.77 22.39 -12.31
N GLY A 117 10.61 21.15 -12.78
CA GLY A 117 10.36 20.84 -14.19
C GLY A 117 11.60 20.84 -15.08
N LYS A 118 12.78 20.53 -14.52
CA LYS A 118 14.05 20.40 -15.26
C LYS A 118 14.60 18.97 -15.17
N PRO A 119 13.96 18.00 -15.86
CA PRO A 119 14.36 16.59 -15.77
C PRO A 119 15.75 16.30 -16.34
N ASP A 120 16.23 17.13 -17.28
CA ASP A 120 17.58 17.08 -17.85
C ASP A 120 18.65 17.39 -16.79
N SER A 121 18.45 18.46 -16.03
CA SER A 121 19.33 18.85 -14.94
C SER A 121 19.24 17.86 -13.78
N ALA A 122 18.02 17.39 -13.48
CA ALA A 122 17.80 16.38 -12.45
C ALA A 122 18.59 15.10 -12.72
N LEU A 123 18.59 14.63 -13.98
CA LEU A 123 19.25 13.40 -14.37
C LEU A 123 20.75 13.45 -14.06
N ILE A 124 21.42 14.54 -14.46
CA ILE A 124 22.85 14.76 -14.19
C ILE A 124 23.16 14.68 -12.69
N TRP A 125 22.31 15.29 -11.85
CA TRP A 125 22.53 15.33 -10.41
C TRP A 125 22.27 13.99 -9.73
N ILE A 126 21.26 13.23 -10.16
CA ILE A 126 21.00 11.88 -9.64
C ILE A 126 22.10 10.90 -10.09
N GLU A 127 22.56 10.97 -11.34
CA GLU A 127 23.69 10.17 -11.82
C GLU A 127 24.95 10.46 -10.99
N ARG A 128 25.20 11.73 -10.67
CA ARG A 128 26.29 12.13 -9.77
C ARG A 128 26.10 11.58 -8.35
N ALA A 129 24.89 11.62 -7.81
CA ALA A 129 24.60 11.08 -6.48
C ALA A 129 24.88 9.56 -6.42
N ILE A 130 24.46 8.81 -7.45
CA ILE A 130 24.73 7.37 -7.58
C ILE A 130 26.23 7.11 -7.70
N ALA A 131 26.96 7.90 -8.50
CA ALA A 131 28.41 7.75 -8.66
C ALA A 131 29.17 8.00 -7.35
N LEU A 132 28.68 8.92 -6.51
CA LEU A 132 29.26 9.22 -5.19
C LEU A 132 28.89 8.18 -4.13
N ASN A 133 27.66 7.68 -4.16
CA ASN A 133 27.16 6.66 -3.24
C ASN A 133 26.08 5.77 -3.90
N PRO A 134 26.47 4.60 -4.44
CA PRO A 134 25.53 3.67 -5.07
C PRO A 134 24.46 3.12 -4.13
N GLU A 135 24.74 3.05 -2.82
CA GLU A 135 23.83 2.52 -1.81
C GLU A 135 22.90 3.59 -1.22
N SER A 136 22.99 4.83 -1.70
CA SER A 136 22.08 5.91 -1.29
C SER A 136 20.62 5.53 -1.51
N HIS A 137 19.76 5.90 -0.57
CA HIS A 137 18.34 5.51 -0.54
C HIS A 137 18.13 3.98 -0.62
N GLY A 138 19.10 3.23 -0.08
CA GLY A 138 19.15 1.76 -0.17
C GLY A 138 19.16 1.29 -1.61
N GLY A 139 20.03 1.85 -2.45
CA GLY A 139 20.23 1.41 -3.84
C GLY A 139 19.06 1.70 -4.79
N SER A 140 18.09 2.52 -4.39
CA SER A 140 16.85 2.72 -5.16
C SER A 140 16.89 3.87 -6.19
N GLU A 141 17.99 4.62 -6.28
CA GLU A 141 18.08 5.81 -7.17
C GLU A 141 18.00 5.49 -8.67
N TRP A 142 18.23 4.25 -9.10
CA TRP A 142 18.01 3.86 -10.50
C TRP A 142 16.54 4.03 -10.93
N ILE A 143 15.58 3.94 -10.00
CA ILE A 143 14.16 4.21 -10.24
C ILE A 143 13.96 5.69 -10.57
N HIS A 144 14.65 6.57 -9.86
CA HIS A 144 14.62 8.00 -10.13
C HIS A 144 15.18 8.30 -11.53
N ILE A 145 16.30 7.67 -11.91
CA ILE A 145 16.84 7.74 -13.27
C ILE A 145 15.78 7.33 -14.31
N LYS A 146 15.12 6.18 -14.13
CA LYS A 146 14.08 5.70 -15.08
C LYS A 146 12.92 6.68 -15.22
N ILE A 147 12.51 7.32 -14.14
CA ILE A 147 11.48 8.35 -14.16
C ILE A 147 11.92 9.58 -14.95
N LEU A 148 13.18 10.01 -14.78
CA LEU A 148 13.74 11.16 -15.50
C LEU A 148 13.95 10.86 -16.99
N GLU A 149 14.46 9.67 -17.31
CA GLU A 149 14.55 9.16 -18.69
C GLU A 149 13.18 9.16 -19.36
N PHE A 150 12.16 8.63 -18.70
CA PHE A 150 10.78 8.64 -19.20
C PHE A 150 10.26 10.06 -19.44
N LYS A 151 10.50 11.00 -18.51
CA LYS A 151 10.12 12.41 -18.67
C LYS A 151 10.82 13.11 -19.83
N LEU A 152 12.03 12.70 -20.17
CA LEU A 152 12.82 13.26 -21.26
C LEU A 152 12.41 12.69 -22.63
N TYR A 153 11.83 11.48 -22.66
CA TYR A 153 11.42 10.82 -23.89
C TYR A 153 9.99 11.22 -24.29
N LYS A 154 9.87 12.05 -25.35
CA LYS A 154 8.62 12.71 -25.74
C LYS A 154 7.49 11.78 -26.22
N ASP A 155 7.82 10.57 -26.67
CA ASP A 155 6.88 9.59 -27.24
C ASP A 155 6.79 8.32 -26.39
N ALA A 156 7.04 8.42 -25.08
CA ALA A 156 7.05 7.25 -24.19
C ALA A 156 5.64 6.71 -23.99
N ASP A 157 5.45 5.42 -24.28
CA ASP A 157 4.20 4.75 -23.95
C ASP A 157 4.16 4.48 -22.44
N ILE A 158 3.24 5.14 -21.75
CA ILE A 158 3.05 4.96 -20.31
C ILE A 158 2.33 3.66 -19.97
N GLN A 159 1.73 2.97 -20.94
CA GLN A 159 0.95 1.74 -20.70
C GLN A 159 1.82 0.57 -20.21
N SER A 160 3.13 0.62 -20.47
CA SER A 160 4.12 -0.36 -20.00
C SER A 160 4.89 0.15 -18.78
N SER A 161 5.59 -0.75 -18.06
CA SER A 161 6.46 -0.37 -16.95
C SER A 161 7.51 0.65 -17.38
N ILE A 162 7.53 1.82 -16.75
CA ILE A 162 8.61 2.82 -16.97
C ILE A 162 9.95 2.35 -16.40
N LEU A 163 9.93 1.36 -15.50
CA LEU A 163 11.11 0.74 -14.92
C LEU A 163 11.70 -0.33 -15.84
N GLY A 164 11.01 -0.71 -16.92
CA GLY A 164 11.39 -1.82 -17.79
C GLY A 164 11.18 -3.19 -17.14
N LEU A 165 10.31 -3.28 -16.13
CA LEU A 165 9.97 -4.54 -15.48
C LEU A 165 8.92 -5.28 -16.31
N ASP A 166 9.12 -6.58 -16.47
CA ASP A 166 8.19 -7.45 -17.19
C ASP A 166 7.66 -8.55 -16.26
N PHE A 167 6.38 -8.42 -15.90
CA PHE A 167 5.64 -9.39 -15.10
C PHE A 167 4.67 -10.24 -15.95
N GLY A 168 4.90 -10.30 -17.26
CA GLY A 168 4.03 -10.93 -18.25
C GLY A 168 2.84 -10.05 -18.66
N ASP A 169 2.07 -10.54 -19.63
CA ASP A 169 0.86 -9.91 -20.21
C ASP A 169 -0.44 -10.60 -19.76
N SER A 170 -0.32 -11.57 -18.86
CA SER A 170 -1.45 -12.35 -18.34
C SER A 170 -2.14 -11.64 -17.17
N ALA A 171 -3.40 -12.03 -16.92
CA ALA A 171 -4.20 -11.55 -15.79
C ALA A 171 -3.64 -11.98 -14.42
N ILE A 172 -2.73 -12.96 -14.37
CA ILE A 172 -1.95 -13.31 -13.19
C ILE A 172 -0.49 -12.91 -13.47
N PRO A 173 0.10 -11.96 -12.74
CA PRO A 173 1.50 -11.59 -12.93
C PRO A 173 2.43 -12.76 -12.60
N SER A 174 3.57 -12.82 -13.27
CA SER A 174 4.63 -13.81 -13.02
C SER A 174 5.99 -13.13 -13.04
N ASN A 175 7.05 -13.82 -12.60
CA ASN A 175 8.42 -13.30 -12.58
C ASN A 175 9.30 -14.04 -13.61
N PRO A 176 9.09 -13.84 -14.93
CA PRO A 176 9.77 -14.60 -15.97
C PRO A 176 11.29 -14.36 -16.00
N HIS A 177 11.73 -13.17 -15.58
CA HIS A 177 13.15 -12.78 -15.55
C HIS A 177 13.84 -13.05 -14.21
N GLN A 178 13.15 -13.70 -13.26
CA GLN A 178 13.69 -14.05 -11.95
C GLN A 178 14.28 -12.85 -11.19
N TYR A 179 13.60 -11.71 -11.24
CA TYR A 179 13.96 -10.54 -10.44
C TYR A 179 13.99 -10.89 -8.95
N ASP A 180 14.87 -10.23 -8.20
CA ASP A 180 14.79 -10.24 -6.73
C ASP A 180 13.60 -9.37 -6.31
N LEU A 181 12.45 -10.02 -6.09
CA LEU A 181 11.20 -9.32 -5.78
C LEU A 181 11.23 -8.64 -4.41
N GLN A 182 11.97 -9.17 -3.44
CA GLN A 182 12.07 -8.56 -2.11
C GLN A 182 12.86 -7.26 -2.18
N GLU A 183 13.95 -7.26 -2.94
CA GLU A 183 14.74 -6.05 -3.15
C GLU A 183 13.98 -5.01 -3.98
N LEU A 184 13.32 -5.42 -5.07
CA LEU A 184 12.48 -4.52 -5.86
C LEU A 184 11.32 -3.93 -5.04
N GLU A 185 10.64 -4.75 -4.23
CA GLU A 185 9.59 -4.29 -3.33
C GLU A 185 10.11 -3.17 -2.42
N ARG A 186 11.24 -3.40 -1.76
CA ARG A 186 11.84 -2.43 -0.83
C ARG A 186 12.23 -1.12 -1.54
N GLN A 187 12.88 -1.21 -2.70
CA GLN A 187 13.35 -0.06 -3.46
C GLN A 187 12.19 0.76 -4.04
N ILE A 188 11.19 0.11 -4.66
CA ILE A 188 10.02 0.78 -5.23
C ILE A 188 9.16 1.39 -4.12
N LYS A 189 8.95 0.69 -3.00
CA LYS A 189 8.23 1.22 -1.84
C LYS A 189 8.90 2.48 -1.28
N HIS A 190 10.23 2.48 -1.18
CA HIS A 190 11.00 3.65 -0.74
C HIS A 190 10.74 4.84 -1.67
N GLN A 191 10.95 4.67 -2.98
CA GLN A 191 10.80 5.74 -3.97
C GLN A 191 9.35 6.23 -4.11
N LEU A 192 8.36 5.33 -4.04
CA LEU A 192 6.94 5.69 -3.99
C LEU A 192 6.62 6.54 -2.76
N ARG A 193 7.14 6.18 -1.58
CA ARG A 193 6.90 6.94 -0.35
C ARG A 193 7.44 8.36 -0.42
N GLU A 194 8.65 8.55 -0.95
CA GLU A 194 9.21 9.89 -1.19
C GLU A 194 8.34 10.69 -2.17
N ARG A 195 7.95 10.09 -3.29
CA ARG A 195 7.21 10.77 -4.36
C ARG A 195 5.79 11.14 -3.98
N ILE A 196 5.04 10.24 -3.35
CA ILE A 196 3.68 10.47 -2.89
C ILE A 196 3.63 11.55 -1.80
N THR A 197 4.74 11.76 -1.08
CA THR A 197 4.87 12.87 -0.14
C THR A 197 4.93 14.22 -0.86
N LEU A 198 5.63 14.29 -1.99
CA LEU A 198 5.96 15.55 -2.69
C LEU A 198 4.97 15.90 -3.81
N VAL A 199 4.33 14.91 -4.42
CA VAL A 199 3.48 15.08 -5.62
C VAL A 199 2.08 14.58 -5.34
N LYS A 200 1.07 15.35 -5.75
CA LYS A 200 -0.36 15.00 -5.59
C LYS A 200 -0.92 14.31 -6.83
N PRO A 201 -1.96 13.48 -6.69
CA PRO A 201 -2.75 13.02 -7.83
C PRO A 201 -3.34 14.19 -8.64
N LYS A 202 -3.44 14.11 -9.98
CA LYS A 202 -3.06 12.98 -10.85
C LYS A 202 -1.60 13.09 -11.31
N ASN A 203 -0.88 11.98 -11.28
CA ASN A 203 0.46 11.85 -11.84
C ASN A 203 0.65 10.40 -12.33
N GLN A 204 0.57 10.20 -13.65
CA GLN A 204 0.55 8.86 -14.25
C GLN A 204 1.86 8.09 -14.06
N ILE A 205 3.00 8.78 -13.88
CA ILE A 205 4.29 8.15 -13.56
C ILE A 205 4.20 7.48 -12.19
N VAL A 206 3.71 8.20 -11.17
CA VAL A 206 3.47 7.61 -9.84
C VAL A 206 2.47 6.47 -9.92
N GLY A 207 1.42 6.62 -10.74
CA GLY A 207 0.45 5.56 -10.96
C GLY A 207 1.06 4.30 -11.61
N ASN A 208 1.95 4.45 -12.59
CA ASN A 208 2.67 3.34 -13.23
C ASN A 208 3.61 2.62 -12.24
N LEU A 209 4.31 3.36 -11.38
CA LEU A 209 5.11 2.76 -10.30
C LEU A 209 4.23 1.99 -9.29
N CYS A 210 3.03 2.49 -8.97
CA CYS A 210 2.08 1.78 -8.12
C CYS A 210 1.58 0.49 -8.79
N PHE A 211 1.44 0.48 -10.11
CA PHE A 211 1.11 -0.72 -10.88
C PHE A 211 2.24 -1.76 -10.81
N ASP A 212 3.50 -1.36 -11.04
CA ASP A 212 4.65 -2.25 -10.90
C ASP A 212 4.78 -2.80 -9.47
N TYR A 213 4.58 -1.94 -8.47
CA TYR A 213 4.54 -2.35 -7.07
C TYR A 213 3.43 -3.36 -6.81
N GLY A 214 2.23 -3.15 -7.37
CA GLY A 214 1.11 -4.10 -7.31
C GLY A 214 1.44 -5.48 -7.87
N ASN A 215 2.17 -5.54 -8.99
CA ASN A 215 2.62 -6.79 -9.60
C ASN A 215 3.60 -7.56 -8.69
N ILE A 216 4.45 -6.83 -7.96
CA ILE A 216 5.43 -7.39 -7.03
C ILE A 216 4.74 -7.89 -5.77
N VAL A 217 3.93 -7.06 -5.11
CA VAL A 217 3.26 -7.44 -3.85
C VAL A 217 2.23 -8.56 -4.04
N ALA A 218 1.67 -8.71 -5.24
CA ALA A 218 0.86 -9.88 -5.58
C ALA A 218 1.65 -11.18 -5.40
N GLN A 219 2.95 -11.17 -5.71
CA GLN A 219 3.85 -12.32 -5.69
C GLN A 219 4.61 -12.48 -4.37
N THR A 220 4.85 -11.39 -3.63
CA THR A 220 5.60 -11.42 -2.36
C THR A 220 4.71 -11.44 -1.12
N LEU A 221 3.50 -10.88 -1.21
CA LEU A 221 2.54 -10.75 -0.11
C LEU A 221 1.25 -11.52 -0.42
N ASN A 222 0.25 -10.85 -0.99
CA ASN A 222 -1.08 -11.39 -1.29
C ASN A 222 -1.80 -10.49 -2.31
N ILE A 223 -2.91 -10.98 -2.87
CA ILE A 223 -3.63 -10.27 -3.93
C ILE A 223 -4.45 -9.08 -3.41
N GLU A 224 -4.85 -9.07 -2.13
CA GLU A 224 -5.52 -7.93 -1.50
C GLU A 224 -4.58 -6.71 -1.43
N SER A 225 -3.33 -6.91 -1.00
CA SER A 225 -2.28 -5.88 -1.04
C SER A 225 -2.07 -5.37 -2.47
N ALA A 226 -2.05 -6.25 -3.47
CA ALA A 226 -1.91 -5.84 -4.87
C ALA A 226 -3.10 -4.98 -5.35
N LEU A 227 -4.32 -5.33 -4.95
CA LEU A 227 -5.52 -4.53 -5.25
C LEU A 227 -5.45 -3.13 -4.64
N GLU A 228 -4.87 -2.98 -3.45
CA GLU A 228 -4.62 -1.66 -2.85
C GLU A 228 -3.62 -0.82 -3.65
N SER A 229 -2.53 -1.44 -4.12
CA SER A 229 -1.54 -0.78 -4.97
C SER A 229 -2.14 -0.37 -6.32
N TYR A 230 -2.96 -1.24 -6.95
CA TYR A 230 -3.66 -0.89 -8.18
C TYR A 230 -4.72 0.21 -7.97
N ALA A 231 -5.43 0.21 -6.84
CA ALA A 231 -6.36 1.29 -6.52
C ALA A 231 -5.62 2.63 -6.37
N LEU A 232 -4.43 2.63 -5.76
CA LEU A 232 -3.55 3.80 -5.69
C LEU A 232 -3.06 4.21 -7.09
N ALA A 233 -2.75 3.25 -7.97
CA ALA A 233 -2.40 3.53 -9.37
C ALA A 233 -3.53 4.30 -10.10
N GLN A 234 -4.77 3.86 -9.94
CA GLN A 234 -5.96 4.51 -10.50
C GLN A 234 -6.18 5.92 -9.91
N GLU A 235 -5.99 6.09 -8.61
CA GLU A 235 -6.06 7.40 -7.94
C GLU A 235 -5.07 8.40 -8.57
N TYR A 236 -3.85 7.94 -8.85
CA TYR A 236 -2.83 8.71 -9.55
C TYR A 236 -3.06 8.84 -11.06
N GLY A 237 -4.12 8.24 -11.60
CA GLY A 237 -4.56 8.40 -12.98
C GLY A 237 -3.88 7.45 -13.98
N PHE A 238 -3.25 6.38 -13.50
CA PHE A 238 -2.75 5.32 -14.37
C PHE A 238 -3.83 4.24 -14.54
N GLU A 239 -4.15 3.92 -15.78
CA GLU A 239 -5.03 2.81 -16.18
C GLU A 239 -4.47 2.15 -17.43
N SER A 240 -4.55 0.82 -17.49
CA SER A 240 -4.19 0.00 -18.66
C SER A 240 -5.10 -1.22 -18.74
N GLU A 241 -5.28 -1.75 -19.95
CA GLU A 241 -6.10 -2.96 -20.17
C GLU A 241 -5.58 -4.15 -19.35
N LEU A 242 -4.25 -4.27 -19.26
CA LEU A 242 -3.59 -5.31 -18.46
C LEU A 242 -3.89 -5.15 -16.96
N MET A 243 -3.80 -3.94 -16.42
CA MET A 243 -4.14 -3.71 -15.01
C MET A 243 -5.61 -4.00 -14.74
N THR A 244 -6.52 -3.62 -15.64
CA THR A 244 -7.94 -3.95 -15.52
C THR A 244 -8.18 -5.45 -15.50
N ALA A 245 -7.52 -6.22 -16.38
CA ALA A 245 -7.61 -7.68 -16.40
C ALA A 245 -7.10 -8.31 -15.09
N ARG A 246 -5.97 -7.82 -14.55
CA ARG A 246 -5.41 -8.26 -13.27
C ARG A 246 -6.34 -7.98 -12.09
N ILE A 247 -6.88 -6.76 -12.00
CA ILE A 247 -7.86 -6.38 -10.98
C ILE A 247 -9.08 -7.31 -11.03
N ALA A 248 -9.60 -7.61 -12.23
CA ALA A 248 -10.76 -8.49 -12.39
C ALA A 248 -10.48 -9.92 -11.91
N ALA A 249 -9.33 -10.48 -12.29
CA ALA A 249 -8.92 -11.82 -11.85
C ALA A 249 -8.76 -11.89 -10.32
N PHE A 250 -8.08 -10.91 -9.72
CA PHE A 250 -7.87 -10.89 -8.27
C PHE A 250 -9.18 -10.76 -7.50
N LYS A 251 -10.13 -9.93 -7.95
CA LYS A 251 -11.47 -9.84 -7.35
C LYS A 251 -12.27 -11.15 -7.43
N GLU A 252 -12.10 -11.92 -8.50
CA GLU A 252 -12.74 -13.23 -8.60
C GLU A 252 -12.13 -14.23 -7.59
N MET A 253 -10.80 -14.20 -7.44
CA MET A 253 -10.07 -15.05 -6.50
C MET A 253 -10.44 -14.75 -5.05
N THR A 254 -10.45 -13.47 -4.64
CA THR A 254 -10.84 -13.08 -3.27
C THR A 254 -12.31 -13.46 -2.98
N GLY A 255 -13.22 -13.25 -3.94
CA GLY A 255 -14.61 -13.67 -3.79
C GLY A 255 -14.79 -15.19 -3.66
N LYS A 256 -13.89 -16.01 -4.23
CA LYS A 256 -13.87 -17.47 -4.00
C LYS A 256 -13.34 -17.79 -2.61
N ALA A 257 -12.26 -17.15 -2.18
CA ALA A 257 -11.66 -17.30 -0.86
C ALA A 257 -12.67 -17.00 0.26
N GLU A 258 -13.39 -15.87 0.18
CA GLU A 258 -14.43 -15.49 1.14
C GLU A 258 -15.52 -16.57 1.27
N ARG A 259 -15.99 -17.12 0.14
CA ARG A 259 -16.99 -18.19 0.14
C ARG A 259 -16.48 -19.48 0.78
N LEU A 260 -15.23 -19.86 0.54
CA LEU A 260 -14.62 -21.04 1.16
C LEU A 260 -14.48 -20.86 2.67
N ASN A 261 -14.00 -19.69 3.12
CA ASN A 261 -13.91 -19.35 4.54
C ASN A 261 -15.27 -19.38 5.23
N LEU A 262 -16.31 -18.81 4.61
CA LEU A 262 -17.68 -18.88 5.15
C LEU A 262 -18.16 -20.32 5.32
N GLN A 263 -17.89 -21.18 4.33
CA GLN A 263 -18.26 -22.60 4.40
C GLN A 263 -17.49 -23.35 5.49
N GLU A 264 -16.18 -23.14 5.62
CA GLU A 264 -15.38 -23.78 6.67
C GLU A 264 -15.76 -23.28 8.07
N ASN A 265 -15.95 -21.97 8.23
CA ASN A 265 -16.40 -21.39 9.49
C ASN A 265 -17.78 -21.90 9.87
N ALA A 266 -18.71 -22.02 8.91
CA ALA A 266 -20.01 -22.63 9.14
C ALA A 266 -19.88 -24.11 9.56
N LYS A 267 -19.02 -24.90 8.90
CA LYS A 267 -18.76 -26.30 9.29
C LYS A 267 -18.20 -26.41 10.71
N LYS A 268 -17.19 -25.59 11.04
CA LYS A 268 -16.56 -25.56 12.36
C LYS A 268 -17.54 -25.13 13.45
N TYR A 269 -18.36 -24.12 13.16
CA TYR A 269 -19.42 -23.67 14.07
C TYR A 269 -20.46 -24.78 14.30
N VAL A 270 -20.91 -25.45 13.23
CA VAL A 270 -21.84 -26.57 13.33
C VAL A 270 -21.24 -27.74 14.13
N SER A 271 -19.97 -28.08 13.91
CA SER A 271 -19.32 -29.16 14.66
C SER A 271 -19.20 -28.84 16.15
N LEU A 272 -18.80 -27.61 16.50
CA LEU A 272 -18.64 -27.16 17.89
C LEU A 272 -19.97 -27.08 18.66
N ASN A 273 -21.07 -26.83 17.95
CA ASN A 273 -22.39 -26.65 18.54
C ASN A 273 -23.36 -27.79 18.17
N SER A 274 -22.83 -28.93 17.73
CA SER A 274 -23.62 -30.05 17.22
C SER A 274 -24.62 -30.58 18.24
N ASP A 275 -24.25 -30.63 19.52
CA ASP A 275 -25.11 -31.04 20.64
C ASP A 275 -26.35 -30.16 20.84
N ILE A 276 -26.32 -28.91 20.35
CA ILE A 276 -27.44 -27.97 20.43
C ILE A 276 -28.20 -27.92 19.10
N ILE A 277 -27.47 -27.90 17.98
CA ILE A 277 -28.04 -27.76 16.64
C ILE A 277 -28.84 -29.00 16.21
N LEU A 278 -28.33 -30.21 16.49
CA LEU A 278 -28.99 -31.47 16.09
C LEU A 278 -30.36 -31.67 16.76
N PRO A 279 -30.53 -31.46 18.08
CA PRO A 279 -31.84 -31.53 18.72
C PRO A 279 -32.85 -30.51 18.16
N ILE A 280 -32.42 -29.26 17.92
CA ILE A 280 -33.29 -28.20 17.38
C ILE A 280 -33.76 -28.57 15.97
N MET A 281 -32.85 -29.05 15.11
CA MET A 281 -33.19 -29.55 13.79
C MET A 281 -34.17 -30.74 13.86
N GLY A 282 -33.94 -31.67 14.79
CA GLY A 282 -34.82 -32.82 15.02
C GLY A 282 -36.25 -32.42 15.43
N VAL A 283 -36.39 -31.47 16.36
CA VAL A 283 -37.70 -30.92 16.76
C VAL A 283 -38.39 -30.24 15.56
N GLY A 284 -37.64 -29.48 14.77
CA GLY A 284 -38.15 -28.85 13.54
C GLY A 284 -38.69 -29.86 12.52
N VAL A 285 -37.95 -30.95 12.27
CA VAL A 285 -38.39 -32.02 11.36
C VAL A 285 -39.63 -32.73 11.87
N VAL A 286 -39.70 -33.05 13.17
CA VAL A 286 -40.89 -33.67 13.78
C VAL A 286 -42.10 -32.75 13.69
N ALA A 287 -41.94 -31.46 14.00
CA ALA A 287 -43.00 -30.48 13.89
C ALA A 287 -43.51 -30.34 12.44
N PHE A 288 -42.60 -30.33 11.47
CA PHE A 288 -42.94 -30.31 10.04
C PHE A 288 -43.72 -31.56 9.62
N LEU A 289 -43.26 -32.76 10.03
CA LEU A 289 -43.95 -34.02 9.72
C LEU A 289 -45.34 -34.07 10.35
N VAL A 290 -45.51 -33.59 11.58
CA VAL A 290 -46.81 -33.51 12.25
C VAL A 290 -47.74 -32.55 11.48
N LEU A 291 -47.26 -31.36 11.11
CA LEU A 291 -48.03 -30.41 10.30
C LEU A 291 -48.42 -31.00 8.95
N PHE A 292 -47.48 -31.68 8.28
CA PHE A 292 -47.71 -32.33 6.99
C PHE A 292 -48.78 -33.44 7.10
N LEU A 293 -48.70 -34.28 8.13
CA LEU A 293 -49.70 -35.32 8.41
C LEU A 293 -51.08 -34.74 8.75
N LEU A 294 -51.12 -33.64 9.52
CA LEU A 294 -52.36 -32.92 9.81
C LEU A 294 -53.00 -32.34 8.54
N LEU A 295 -52.20 -31.79 7.62
CA LEU A 295 -52.66 -31.29 6.33
C LEU A 295 -53.21 -32.43 5.45
N ILE A 296 -52.52 -33.57 5.38
CA ILE A 296 -53.01 -34.77 4.69
C ILE A 296 -54.33 -35.25 5.28
N ARG A 297 -54.41 -35.37 6.62
CA ARG A 297 -55.63 -35.80 7.31
C ARG A 297 -56.79 -34.85 7.04
N ARG A 298 -56.56 -33.54 7.06
CA ARG A 298 -57.57 -32.52 6.73
C ARG A 298 -58.05 -32.65 5.28
N ARG A 299 -57.14 -32.95 4.34
CA ARG A 299 -57.46 -33.16 2.93
C ARG A 299 -58.30 -34.44 2.71
N ILE A 300 -57.96 -35.53 3.41
CA ILE A 300 -58.72 -36.79 3.38
C ILE A 300 -60.12 -36.61 3.95
N ASN A 301 -60.27 -35.95 5.10
CA ASN A 301 -61.58 -35.70 5.71
C ASN A 301 -62.47 -34.83 4.80
N LYS A 302 -61.92 -33.77 4.20
CA LYS A 302 -62.65 -32.93 3.24
C LYS A 302 -63.07 -33.70 1.97
N SER A 303 -62.32 -34.72 1.57
CA SER A 303 -62.70 -35.62 0.46
C SER A 303 -63.77 -36.64 0.84
N ARG A 304 -63.83 -37.06 2.11
CA ARG A 304 -64.86 -37.95 2.65
C ARG A 304 -66.19 -37.22 2.84
N GLU A 305 -66.18 -36.01 3.39
CA GLU A 305 -67.37 -35.15 3.50
C GLU A 305 -68.01 -34.87 2.14
N LYS A 306 -67.20 -34.67 1.09
CA LYS A 306 -67.66 -34.54 -0.30
C LYS A 306 -68.21 -35.82 -0.93
N ARG A 307 -68.00 -36.99 -0.34
CA ARG A 307 -68.55 -38.28 -0.81
C ARG A 307 -69.80 -38.71 -0.02
N THR A 308 -70.05 -38.10 1.14
CA THR A 308 -71.21 -38.35 2.00
C THR A 308 -72.29 -37.27 1.89
N ALA A 309 -72.02 -36.21 1.14
CA ALA A 309 -73.00 -35.21 0.68
C ALA A 309 -73.34 -35.49 -0.79
#